data_AF-A0A818HSB1-F1
#
_entry.id   AF-A0A818HSB1-F1
#
_cell.length_a   1.000
_cell.length_b   1.000
_cell.length_c   1.000
_cell.angle_alpha   90.00
_cell.angle_beta   90.00
_cell.angle_gamma   90.00
#
_symmetry.space_group_name_H-M   'P 1'
#
loop_
_entity.id
_entity.type
_entity.pdbx_description
1 polymer ?
#
loop_
_entity_poly.entity_id
_entity_poly.type
_entity_poly.pdbx_seq_one_letter_code
_entity_poly.pdbx_strand_id
1 'polypeptide(L)' 'MAIALVPIDDTENAFELLEKESHDDTYDVLWYFEKTWIGERNAGCEEPKFNNELWNMYDRVVSDLPRTNNAIEG' A
#
# COMPACT_ATOMS: atom_id res chain seq x y z
N MET A 1 6.67 -10.30 -1.39
CA MET A 1 6.68 -9.24 -0.36
C MET A 1 5.26 -8.67 -0.25
N ALA A 2 4.81 -8.26 0.94
CA ALA A 2 3.48 -7.67 1.13
C ALA A 2 3.60 -6.19 1.53
N ILE A 3 3.31 -5.28 0.61
CA ILE A 3 3.50 -3.83 0.79
C ILE A 3 2.64 -3.28 1.95
N ALA A 4 1.47 -3.87 2.19
CA ALA A 4 0.58 -3.49 3.30
C ALA A 4 1.19 -3.71 4.70
N LEU A 5 2.35 -4.38 4.81
CA LEU A 5 3.05 -4.66 6.07
C LEU A 5 4.40 -3.96 6.17
N VAL A 6 4.61 -2.93 5.35
CA VAL A 6 5.81 -2.06 5.38
C VAL A 6 5.40 -0.74 6.03
N PRO A 7 6.29 -0.04 6.78
CA PRO A 7 6.02 1.32 7.23
C PRO A 7 5.48 2.20 6.09
N ILE A 8 4.55 3.12 6.40
CA ILE A 8 3.94 3.99 5.39
C ILE A 8 5.01 4.79 4.64
N ASP A 9 6.02 5.29 5.36
CA ASP A 9 7.12 6.06 4.76
C ASP A 9 8.01 5.23 3.82
N ASP A 10 8.07 3.91 4.02
CA ASP A 10 8.86 2.98 3.21
C ASP A 10 8.05 2.31 2.10
N THR A 11 6.75 2.61 2.01
CA THR A 11 5.81 1.99 1.08
C THR A 11 6.19 2.23 -0.38
N GLU A 12 6.66 3.44 -0.70
CA GLU A 12 7.12 3.77 -2.05
C GLU A 12 8.36 2.97 -2.45
N ASN A 13 9.36 2.91 -1.56
CA ASN A 13 10.60 2.16 -1.77
C ASN A 13 10.33 0.66 -1.94
N ALA A 14 9.41 0.11 -1.13
CA ALA A 14 9.00 -1.28 -1.25
C ALA A 14 8.28 -1.57 -2.57
N PHE A 15 7.48 -0.63 -3.07
CA PHE A 15 6.85 -0.77 -4.39
C PHE A 15 7.88 -0.74 -5.53
N GLU A 16 8.93 0.09 -5.46
CA GLU A 16 10.01 0.09 -6.47
C GLU A 16 10.78 -1.23 -6.52
N LEU A 17 11.04 -1.81 -5.36
CA LEU A 17 11.68 -3.11 -5.27
C LEU A 17 10.78 -4.20 -5.87
N LEU A 18 9.49 -4.14 -5.56
CA LEU A 18 8.50 -5.07 -6.12
C LEU A 18 8.42 -4.95 -7.65
N GLU A 19 8.37 -3.73 -8.19
CA GLU A 19 8.35 -3.49 -9.64
C GLU A 19 9.58 -4.07 -10.34
N LYS A 20 10.77 -3.89 -9.76
CA LYS A 20 12.03 -4.44 -10.30
C LYS A 20 12.10 -5.97 -10.29
N GLU A 21 11.44 -6.61 -9.34
CA GLU A 21 11.40 -8.07 -9.19
C GLU A 21 10.23 -8.72 -9.95
N SER A 22 9.31 -7.91 -10.47
CA SER A 22 8.09 -8.39 -11.12
C SER A 22 8.29 -8.73 -12.60
N HIS A 23 7.45 -9.61 -13.11
CA HIS A 23 7.46 -10.01 -14.53
C HIS A 23 6.60 -9.08 -15.39
N ASP A 24 6.89 -8.98 -16.69
CA ASP A 24 6.21 -8.07 -17.62
C ASP A 24 4.67 -8.27 -17.68
N ASP A 25 4.18 -9.48 -17.41
CA ASP A 25 2.75 -9.80 -17.37
C ASP A 25 2.00 -9.17 -16.18
N THR A 26 2.73 -8.62 -15.21
CA THR A 26 2.17 -7.92 -14.04
C THR A 26 2.06 -6.41 -14.23
N TYR A 27 2.52 -5.88 -15.36
CA TYR A 27 2.58 -4.43 -15.63
C TYR A 27 1.24 -3.74 -15.38
N ASP A 28 0.14 -4.27 -15.92
CA ASP A 28 -1.19 -3.65 -15.78
C ASP A 28 -1.63 -3.57 -14.30
N VAL A 29 -1.26 -4.58 -13.50
CA VAL A 29 -1.58 -4.63 -12.08
C VAL A 29 -0.73 -3.64 -11.30
N LEU A 30 0.57 -3.56 -11.60
CA LEU A 30 1.49 -2.60 -10.99
C LEU A 30 1.08 -1.17 -11.31
N TRP A 31 0.79 -0.88 -12.58
CA TRP A 31 0.35 0.43 -13.03
C TRP A 31 -0.97 0.85 -12.35
N TYR A 32 -1.95 -0.06 -12.27
CA TYR A 32 -3.19 0.20 -11.55
C TYR A 32 -2.93 0.46 -10.06
N PHE A 33 -2.06 -0.34 -9.44
CA PHE A 33 -1.75 -0.23 -8.03
C PHE A 33 -1.04 1.08 -7.70
N GLU A 34 -0.03 1.46 -8.49
CA GLU A 34 0.69 2.72 -8.36
C GLU A 34 -0.29 3.89 -8.38
N LYS A 35 -1.11 3.98 -9.44
CA LYS A 35 -2.08 5.06 -9.63
C LYS A 35 -3.15 5.16 -8.55
N THR A 36 -3.51 4.03 -7.94
CA THR A 36 -4.63 3.96 -7.01
C THR A 36 -4.20 4.14 -5.57
N TRP A 37 -3.04 3.56 -5.21
CA TRP A 37 -2.64 3.37 -3.81
C TRP A 37 -1.28 3.95 -3.47
N ILE A 38 -0.42 4.30 -4.45
CA ILE A 38 0.90 4.87 -4.18
C ILE A 38 0.93 6.36 -4.55
N GLY A 39 0.38 6.72 -5.70
CA GLY A 39 0.50 8.05 -6.31
C GLY A 39 1.62 8.07 -7.36
N GLU A 40 1.52 8.96 -8.34
CA GLU A 40 2.55 9.08 -9.38
C GLU A 40 3.78 9.84 -8.89
N ARG A 41 4.96 9.30 -9.18
CA ARG A 41 6.24 9.88 -8.74
C ARG A 41 6.87 10.89 -9.70
N ASN A 42 6.44 10.95 -10.97
CA ASN A 42 7.08 11.79 -11.98
C ASN A 42 6.14 12.86 -12.55
N ALA A 43 6.57 14.12 -12.40
CA ALA A 43 5.98 15.36 -12.92
C ALA A 43 4.56 15.69 -12.40
N GLY A 44 4.52 16.04 -11.11
CA GLY A 44 3.32 16.47 -10.40
C GLY A 44 2.85 15.32 -9.52
N CYS A 45 3.20 15.35 -8.24
CA CYS A 45 2.76 14.38 -7.24
C CYS A 45 1.22 14.30 -7.24
N GLU A 46 0.65 13.43 -8.08
CA GLU A 46 -0.74 13.06 -7.97
C GLU A 46 -0.85 12.23 -6.70
N GLU A 47 -1.52 12.80 -5.70
CA GLU A 47 -1.83 12.08 -4.47
C GLU A 47 -2.57 10.77 -4.82
N PRO A 48 -2.29 9.68 -4.09
CA PRO A 48 -3.00 8.42 -4.30
C PRO A 48 -4.50 8.64 -4.13
N LYS A 49 -5.31 7.94 -4.93
CA LYS A 49 -6.78 8.03 -4.84
C LYS A 49 -7.31 7.71 -3.45
N PHE A 50 -6.59 6.86 -2.72
CA PHE A 50 -6.90 6.49 -1.36
C PHE A 50 -5.66 6.65 -0.48
N ASN A 51 -5.84 7.27 0.69
CA ASN A 51 -4.77 7.47 1.66
C ASN A 51 -4.16 6.12 2.09
N ASN A 52 -2.84 6.08 2.18
CA ASN A 52 -2.05 4.91 2.60
C ASN A 52 -2.46 4.36 3.96
N GLU A 53 -2.89 5.22 4.88
CA GLU A 53 -3.39 4.84 6.20
C GLU A 53 -4.65 3.95 6.15
N LEU A 54 -5.42 3.97 5.06
CA LEU A 54 -6.64 3.16 4.93
C LEU A 54 -6.34 1.69 4.66
N TRP A 55 -5.21 1.38 4.02
CA TRP A 55 -4.88 0.04 3.56
C TRP A 55 -3.59 -0.50 4.18
N ASN A 56 -2.72 0.36 4.69
CA ASN A 56 -1.52 -0.04 5.40
C ASN A 56 -1.90 -0.65 6.77
N MET A 57 -1.34 -1.82 7.05
CA MET A 57 -1.61 -2.62 8.24
C MET A 57 -0.38 -2.72 9.16
N TYR A 58 0.73 -2.08 8.82
CA TYR A 58 1.98 -2.15 9.58
C TYR A 58 1.77 -1.76 11.04
N ASP A 59 1.25 -0.56 11.30
CA ASP A 59 1.05 -0.08 12.68
C ASP A 59 0.05 -0.92 13.46
N ARG A 60 -0.96 -1.50 12.78
CA ARG A 60 -1.94 -2.39 13.41
C ARG A 60 -1.34 -3.72 13.83
N VAL A 61 -0.48 -4.30 12.99
CA VAL A 61 0.22 -5.56 13.29
C VAL A 61 1.26 -5.35 14.38
N VAL A 62 2.01 -4.24 14.33
CA VAL A 62 2.99 -3.89 15.37
C VAL A 62 2.31 -3.60 16.71
N SER A 63 1.14 -2.97 16.69
CA SER A 63 0.40 -2.58 17.90
C SER A 63 -0.56 -3.66 18.44
N ASP A 64 -0.57 -4.87 17.87
CA ASP A 64 -1.49 -5.97 18.20
C ASP A 64 -2.97 -5.54 18.30
N LEU A 65 -3.39 -4.61 17.43
CA LEU A 65 -4.73 -4.06 17.48
C LEU A 65 -5.74 -5.08 16.93
N PRO A 66 -6.83 -5.39 17.67
CA PRO A 66 -7.82 -6.36 17.24
C PRO A 66 -8.47 -5.95 15.91
N ARG A 67 -8.66 -6.93 15.02
CA ARG A 67 -9.17 -6.75 13.66
C ARG A 67 -10.67 -6.47 13.55
N THR A 68 -11.40 -6.42 14.65
CA THR A 68 -12.86 -6.48 14.61
C THR A 68 -13.53 -5.26 15.22
N ASN A 69 -14.53 -4.73 14.53
CA ASN A 69 -15.54 -3.85 15.10
C ASN A 69 -16.52 -4.61 16.02
N ASN A 70 -16.14 -5.77 16.58
CA ASN A 70 -17.04 -6.68 17.31
C ASN A 70 -17.62 -6.06 18.60
N ALA A 71 -17.38 -4.77 18.88
CA ALA A 71 -18.10 -4.02 19.89
C ALA A 71 -19.46 -3.45 19.40
N ILE A 72 -19.82 -3.58 18.11
CA ILE A 72 -21.09 -3.08 17.53
C ILE A 72 -22.03 -4.21 17.05
N GLU A 73 -21.63 -5.47 17.11
CA GLU A 73 -22.57 -6.61 17.02
C GLU A 73 -23.05 -7.00 18.42
N GLY A 74 -23.85 -6.13 19.03
CA GLY A 74 -24.61 -6.40 20.27
C GLY A 74 -26.09 -6.54 19.98
#